data_AF-A0A8T5JDY5-F1
#
_entry.id   AF-A0A8T5JDY5-F1
#
_cell.length_a   1.000
_cell.length_b   1.000
_cell.length_c   1.000
_cell.angle_alpha   90.00
_cell.angle_beta   90.00
_cell.angle_gamma   90.00
#
_symmetry.space_group_name_H-M   'P 1'
#
loop_
_entity.id
_entity.type
_entity.pdbx_description
1 polymer ?
#
loop_
_entity_poly.entity_id
_entity_poly.type
_entity_poly.pdbx_seq_one_letter_code
_entity_poly.pdbx_strand_id
1 'polypeptide(L)'
;MVIAVTLSNTAVASATEECIVCHESISPETVDQWEQSNHSEVGVGCFDCHEASADDPSAFSHSLGLVTQVVSPNACAKCHTDEVEEYSMSKHAWTTFIGPLKPWYKAMVAEGLDPLDMQTAIDHNPEEFIKSLVTPLFPDSGALENAGLLDDPEYNHENQVNGCETCHGTYVIAEDGEITDGWPNTGVGRVNPDGSLGSCASCHTRHLFSVEEARKPETCGQCHLGPDHPQMEIYEESKHGNMYFSMGESWDWEDDDWGVDDINAPTCATCHMSGFNGAVETTHDAGARLYWELQSKKSGPQWDSAELVPLGLQSPDLEQAEAGRAEMEAVCTVCHVSSWVEPYFESFDNTVSDYNMMYDYTLALLNEAYDEDLIDPSNPIDEVPEIQHYYIWHHSGRRWRMGASMMAPDWTHWNGAVDATLANLNTMENWIKDARETKVLEEKLTTTEAQLLTSESQIEQLIQDIEDLDTAIHVEKPEIGNNQLMPSAIIGLGIIIAAVLLLQKDRL
;
A
#
# COMPACT_ATOMS: atom_id res chain seq x y z
N MET A 1 -32.42 14.25 -54.06
CA MET A 1 -31.71 15.47 -53.63
C MET A 1 -32.05 15.66 -52.16
N VAL A 2 -31.32 14.95 -51.30
CA VAL A 2 -31.45 15.05 -49.84
C VAL A 2 -30.33 16.00 -49.43
N ILE A 3 -30.71 17.19 -48.98
CA ILE A 3 -29.79 18.14 -48.36
C ILE A 3 -29.60 17.61 -46.94
N ALA A 4 -28.56 16.80 -46.76
CA ALA A 4 -28.04 16.49 -45.44
C ALA A 4 -27.28 17.74 -44.96
N VAL A 5 -27.66 18.19 -43.77
CA VAL A 5 -27.23 19.41 -43.13
C VAL A 5 -25.75 19.32 -42.76
N THR A 6 -24.90 20.06 -43.48
CA THR A 6 -23.48 20.30 -43.19
C THR A 6 -23.31 21.47 -42.19
N LEU A 7 -24.14 21.56 -41.15
CA LEU A 7 -24.10 22.66 -40.17
C LEU A 7 -23.36 22.31 -38.87
N SER A 8 -23.00 21.04 -38.60
CA SER A 8 -22.26 20.69 -37.38
C SER A 8 -20.74 20.92 -37.48
N ASN A 9 -20.13 20.63 -38.63
CA ASN A 9 -18.66 20.68 -38.79
C ASN A 9 -18.05 22.10 -38.77
N THR A 10 -18.87 23.14 -38.94
CA THR A 10 -18.37 24.53 -38.98
C THR A 10 -18.35 25.20 -37.62
N ALA A 11 -19.24 24.79 -36.70
CA ALA A 11 -19.30 25.34 -35.35
C ALA A 11 -18.21 24.76 -34.43
N VAL A 12 -17.95 23.45 -34.53
CA VAL A 12 -16.88 22.77 -33.77
C VAL A 12 -15.49 23.28 -34.19
N ALA A 13 -15.26 23.42 -35.51
CA ALA A 13 -14.04 24.04 -36.04
C ALA A 13 -13.86 25.50 -35.55
N SER A 14 -14.95 26.28 -35.42
CA SER A 14 -14.87 27.67 -34.97
C SER A 14 -14.57 27.85 -33.47
N ALA A 15 -15.06 26.94 -32.61
CA ALA A 15 -14.81 27.02 -31.17
C ALA A 15 -13.35 26.64 -30.83
N THR A 16 -12.82 25.60 -31.48
CA THR A 16 -11.43 25.17 -31.31
C THR A 16 -10.43 26.21 -31.80
N GLU A 17 -10.69 26.86 -32.93
CA GLU A 17 -9.82 27.93 -33.46
C GLU A 17 -9.74 29.13 -32.50
N GLU A 18 -10.84 29.48 -31.83
CA GLU A 18 -10.85 30.55 -30.83
C GLU A 18 -10.12 30.16 -29.53
N CYS A 19 -10.21 28.89 -29.10
CA CYS A 19 -9.40 28.36 -27.99
C CYS A 19 -7.90 28.45 -28.30
N ILE A 20 -7.48 27.98 -29.47
CA ILE A 20 -6.08 27.97 -29.93
C ILE A 20 -5.51 29.39 -29.95
N VAL A 21 -6.22 30.36 -30.55
CA VAL A 21 -5.73 31.76 -30.67
C VAL A 21 -5.33 32.35 -29.31
N CYS A 22 -6.05 32.04 -28.24
CA CYS A 22 -5.67 32.48 -26.89
C CYS A 22 -4.61 31.56 -26.27
N HIS A 23 -4.78 30.24 -26.36
CA HIS A 23 -3.92 29.28 -25.68
C HIS A 23 -2.52 29.13 -26.31
N GLU A 24 -2.32 29.47 -27.58
CA GLU A 24 -0.98 29.61 -28.18
C GLU A 24 -0.11 30.62 -27.41
N SER A 25 -0.73 31.65 -26.81
CA SER A 25 0.00 32.68 -26.06
C SER A 25 0.15 32.39 -24.57
N ILE A 26 -0.72 31.55 -24.02
CA ILE A 26 -0.79 31.27 -22.56
C ILE A 26 -0.14 29.93 -22.23
N SER A 27 -0.43 28.91 -23.04
CA SER A 27 0.02 27.52 -22.88
C SER A 27 0.48 26.96 -24.25
N PRO A 28 1.54 27.52 -24.86
CA PRO A 28 1.98 27.17 -26.21
C PRO A 28 2.28 25.67 -26.37
N GLU A 29 2.90 25.06 -25.36
CA GLU A 29 3.25 23.63 -25.39
C GLU A 29 2.00 22.73 -25.42
N THR A 30 0.93 23.13 -24.73
CA THR A 30 -0.34 22.38 -24.78
C THR A 30 -0.93 22.37 -26.18
N VAL A 31 -0.87 23.51 -26.87
CA VAL A 31 -1.31 23.61 -28.26
C VAL A 31 -0.40 22.79 -29.17
N ASP A 32 0.93 22.93 -29.03
CA ASP A 32 1.92 22.21 -29.83
C ASP A 32 1.77 20.67 -29.71
N GLN A 33 1.57 20.16 -28.48
CA GLN A 33 1.32 18.74 -28.26
C GLN A 33 0.00 18.27 -28.87
N TRP A 34 -1.08 19.05 -28.73
CA TRP A 34 -2.35 18.71 -29.36
C TRP A 34 -2.20 18.72 -30.90
N GLU A 35 -1.55 19.72 -31.49
CA GLU A 35 -1.30 19.79 -32.93
C GLU A 35 -0.55 18.57 -33.47
N GLN A 36 0.31 17.95 -32.65
CA GLN A 36 1.04 16.72 -32.97
C GLN A 36 0.25 15.42 -32.71
N SER A 37 -0.93 15.49 -32.08
CA SER A 37 -1.71 14.31 -31.71
C SER A 37 -2.58 13.78 -32.85
N ASN A 38 -2.88 12.49 -32.82
CA ASN A 38 -3.88 11.88 -33.71
C ASN A 38 -5.26 12.54 -33.56
N HIS A 39 -5.59 13.07 -32.37
CA HIS A 39 -6.82 13.80 -32.13
C HIS A 39 -6.95 15.04 -33.02
N SER A 40 -5.88 15.83 -33.19
CA SER A 40 -5.94 17.00 -34.07
C SER A 40 -6.10 16.59 -35.54
N GLU A 41 -5.44 15.50 -35.96
CA GLU A 41 -5.50 15.00 -37.34
C GLU A 41 -6.92 14.58 -37.74
N VAL A 42 -7.66 13.96 -36.81
CA VAL A 42 -9.06 13.53 -37.03
C VAL A 42 -10.08 14.62 -36.65
N GLY A 43 -9.62 15.79 -36.19
CA GLY A 43 -10.44 16.96 -35.95
C GLY A 43 -11.12 17.03 -34.57
N VAL A 44 -10.64 16.28 -33.58
CA VAL A 44 -11.03 16.42 -32.16
C VAL A 44 -10.28 17.61 -31.57
N GLY A 45 -11.00 18.68 -31.27
CA GLY A 45 -10.46 19.93 -30.77
C GLY A 45 -10.59 20.10 -29.25
N CYS A 46 -10.11 21.25 -28.75
CA CYS A 46 -10.07 21.54 -27.31
C CYS A 46 -11.48 21.43 -26.67
N PHE A 47 -12.49 21.99 -27.34
CA PHE A 47 -13.84 22.06 -26.81
C PHE A 47 -14.52 20.68 -26.77
N ASP A 48 -14.17 19.74 -27.66
CA ASP A 48 -14.77 18.40 -27.67
C ASP A 48 -14.49 17.62 -26.37
N CYS A 49 -13.31 17.86 -25.78
CA CYS A 49 -12.88 17.29 -24.50
C CYS A 49 -13.25 18.15 -23.29
N HIS A 50 -13.06 19.48 -23.38
CA HIS A 50 -13.20 20.38 -22.24
C HIS A 50 -14.62 20.93 -22.03
N GLU A 51 -15.54 20.74 -22.98
CA GLU A 51 -16.94 21.10 -22.79
C GLU A 51 -17.51 20.37 -21.57
N ALA A 52 -18.01 21.14 -20.61
CA ALA A 52 -18.63 20.64 -19.40
C ALA A 52 -20.15 20.81 -19.44
N SER A 53 -20.86 19.88 -18.80
CA SER A 53 -22.29 20.01 -18.58
C SER A 53 -22.57 20.95 -17.40
N ALA A 54 -23.77 21.50 -17.33
CA ALA A 54 -24.14 22.46 -16.29
C ALA A 54 -24.25 21.85 -14.88
N ASP A 55 -24.29 20.51 -14.80
CA ASP A 55 -24.33 19.70 -13.60
C ASP A 55 -22.97 19.16 -13.17
N ASP A 56 -21.90 19.36 -13.97
CA ASP A 56 -20.53 19.09 -13.53
C ASP A 56 -20.11 20.14 -12.47
N PRO A 57 -19.79 19.73 -11.22
CA PRO A 57 -19.41 20.66 -10.15
C PRO A 57 -18.16 21.49 -10.44
N SER A 58 -17.29 21.02 -11.34
CA SER A 58 -16.07 21.71 -11.76
C SER A 58 -16.27 22.63 -12.97
N ALA A 59 -17.49 22.72 -13.48
CA ALA A 59 -17.81 23.49 -14.68
C ALA A 59 -17.81 24.99 -14.39
N PHE A 60 -17.05 25.75 -15.18
CA PHE A 60 -17.00 27.21 -15.09
C PHE A 60 -17.11 27.87 -16.46
N SER A 61 -17.63 29.11 -16.48
CA SER A 61 -17.76 29.87 -17.72
C SER A 61 -16.38 30.34 -18.19
N HIS A 62 -15.96 29.93 -19.38
CA HIS A 62 -14.71 30.38 -19.99
C HIS A 62 -14.91 30.75 -21.45
N SER A 63 -14.89 32.06 -21.73
CA SER A 63 -14.99 32.67 -23.07
C SER A 63 -16.21 32.24 -23.88
N LEU A 64 -16.18 31.03 -24.46
CA LEU A 64 -17.08 30.53 -25.51
C LEU A 64 -18.15 29.58 -24.99
N GLY A 65 -18.01 29.10 -23.76
CA GLY A 65 -18.94 28.13 -23.20
C GLY A 65 -18.61 27.78 -21.77
N LEU A 66 -19.29 26.74 -21.31
CA LEU A 66 -19.03 26.12 -20.02
C LEU A 66 -17.97 25.04 -20.24
N VAL A 67 -16.89 25.11 -19.48
CA VAL A 67 -15.76 24.17 -19.60
C VAL A 67 -15.37 23.62 -18.25
N THR A 68 -14.65 22.50 -18.26
CA THR A 68 -13.94 21.97 -17.09
C THR A 68 -12.46 21.82 -17.39
N GLN A 69 -11.63 22.01 -16.36
CA GLN A 69 -10.21 21.65 -16.42
C GLN A 69 -9.95 20.18 -16.08
N VAL A 70 -10.96 19.45 -15.57
CA VAL A 70 -10.89 18.04 -15.17
C VAL A 70 -11.59 17.20 -16.21
N VAL A 71 -10.91 16.95 -17.33
CA VAL A 71 -11.41 16.01 -18.35
C VAL A 71 -11.44 14.62 -17.73
N SER A 72 -12.64 14.05 -17.62
CA SER A 72 -12.92 12.76 -17.01
C SER A 72 -13.10 11.66 -18.06
N PRO A 73 -13.13 10.37 -17.66
CA PRO A 73 -13.47 9.27 -18.57
C PRO A 73 -14.80 9.45 -19.31
N ASN A 74 -15.78 10.16 -18.76
CA ASN A 74 -17.06 10.43 -19.45
C ASN A 74 -16.87 11.28 -20.72
N ALA A 75 -15.88 12.18 -20.75
CA ALA A 75 -15.56 12.93 -21.95
C ALA A 75 -14.98 12.01 -23.03
N CYS A 76 -14.12 11.06 -22.65
CA CYS A 76 -13.54 10.06 -23.54
C CYS A 76 -14.60 9.10 -24.09
N ALA A 77 -15.58 8.70 -23.27
CA ALA A 77 -16.63 7.75 -23.61
C ALA A 77 -17.54 8.20 -24.76
N LYS A 78 -17.54 9.50 -25.10
CA LYS A 78 -18.24 10.04 -26.29
C LYS A 78 -17.75 9.39 -27.59
N CYS A 79 -16.48 8.96 -27.63
CA CYS A 79 -15.84 8.31 -28.77
C CYS A 79 -15.26 6.91 -28.45
N HIS A 80 -14.78 6.71 -27.22
CA HIS A 80 -14.08 5.51 -26.74
C HIS A 80 -14.94 4.76 -25.71
N THR A 81 -16.13 4.33 -26.12
CA THR A 81 -17.10 3.72 -25.18
C THR A 81 -16.60 2.38 -24.65
N ASP A 82 -16.01 1.54 -25.51
CA ASP A 82 -15.57 0.20 -25.14
C ASP A 82 -14.38 0.28 -24.17
N GLU A 83 -13.39 1.14 -24.45
CA GLU A 83 -12.22 1.33 -23.59
C GLU A 83 -12.60 1.87 -22.20
N VAL A 84 -13.55 2.81 -22.14
CA VAL A 84 -14.03 3.35 -20.86
C VAL A 84 -14.85 2.32 -20.08
N GLU A 85 -15.66 1.50 -20.75
CA GLU A 85 -16.41 0.41 -20.10
C GLU A 85 -15.46 -0.60 -19.48
N GLU A 86 -14.48 -1.09 -20.24
CA GLU A 86 -13.43 -1.99 -19.76
C GLU A 86 -12.65 -1.38 -18.58
N TYR A 87 -12.20 -0.14 -18.71
CA TYR A 87 -11.45 0.54 -17.68
C TYR A 87 -12.25 0.72 -16.39
N SER A 88 -13.52 1.10 -16.49
CA SER A 88 -14.41 1.34 -15.33
C SER A 88 -14.64 0.09 -14.47
N MET A 89 -14.52 -1.09 -15.08
CA MET A 89 -14.64 -2.38 -14.41
C MET A 89 -13.32 -2.89 -13.83
N SER A 90 -12.20 -2.27 -14.22
CA SER A 90 -10.86 -2.64 -13.77
C SER A 90 -10.59 -2.21 -12.33
N LYS A 91 -9.62 -2.86 -11.68
CA LYS A 91 -9.14 -2.41 -10.37
C LYS A 91 -8.47 -1.03 -10.43
N HIS A 92 -7.93 -0.63 -11.58
CA HIS A 92 -7.27 0.67 -11.77
C HIS A 92 -8.25 1.82 -11.55
N ALA A 93 -9.48 1.74 -12.07
CA ALA A 93 -10.49 2.77 -11.81
C ALA A 93 -10.81 2.93 -10.31
N TRP A 94 -10.61 1.88 -9.51
CA TRP A 94 -10.96 1.86 -8.09
C TRP A 94 -9.76 1.98 -7.14
N THR A 95 -8.54 2.25 -7.64
CA THR A 95 -7.31 2.21 -6.83
C THR A 95 -7.34 3.11 -5.61
N THR A 96 -8.01 4.26 -5.70
CA THR A 96 -8.14 5.18 -4.56
C THR A 96 -8.90 4.53 -3.40
N PHE A 97 -10.00 3.81 -3.68
CA PHE A 97 -10.86 3.20 -2.67
C PHE A 97 -10.43 1.78 -2.23
N ILE A 98 -9.57 1.11 -3.00
CA ILE A 98 -8.88 -0.11 -2.54
C ILE A 98 -7.57 0.21 -1.80
N GLY A 99 -7.04 1.43 -1.97
CA GLY A 99 -5.82 1.93 -1.35
C GLY A 99 -6.10 3.04 -0.32
N PRO A 100 -5.63 4.28 -0.55
CA PRO A 100 -5.56 5.32 0.49
C PRO A 100 -6.93 5.70 1.08
N LEU A 101 -7.98 5.80 0.27
CA LEU A 101 -9.33 6.20 0.69
C LEU A 101 -10.20 5.03 1.14
N LYS A 102 -9.66 3.80 1.24
CA LYS A 102 -10.41 2.63 1.71
C LYS A 102 -11.07 2.82 3.08
N PRO A 103 -10.39 3.38 4.11
CA PRO A 103 -11.03 3.63 5.39
C PRO A 103 -12.21 4.60 5.30
N TRP A 104 -12.03 5.69 4.53
CA TRP A 104 -13.07 6.68 4.29
C TRP A 104 -14.28 6.09 3.58
N TYR A 105 -14.06 5.37 2.48
CA TYR A 105 -15.13 4.71 1.73
C TYR A 105 -15.98 3.81 2.63
N LYS A 106 -15.33 2.98 3.45
CA LYS A 106 -16.02 2.07 4.37
C LYS A 106 -16.81 2.83 5.44
N ALA A 107 -16.30 3.96 5.93
CA ALA A 107 -17.00 4.78 6.90
C ALA A 107 -18.26 5.40 6.29
N MET A 108 -18.17 5.96 5.07
CA MET A 108 -19.30 6.55 4.37
C MET A 108 -20.41 5.52 4.09
N VAL A 109 -20.04 4.33 3.58
CA VAL A 109 -20.99 3.23 3.37
C VAL A 109 -21.65 2.79 4.68
N ALA A 110 -20.91 2.72 5.79
CA ALA A 110 -21.45 2.35 7.09
C ALA A 110 -22.47 3.38 7.63
N GLU A 111 -22.32 4.65 7.25
CA GLU A 111 -23.27 5.72 7.56
C GLU A 111 -24.46 5.78 6.58
N GLY A 112 -24.45 4.96 5.52
CA GLY A 112 -25.49 4.94 4.49
C GLY A 112 -25.38 6.08 3.48
N LEU A 113 -24.20 6.70 3.39
CA LEU A 113 -23.86 7.73 2.40
C LEU A 113 -23.32 7.07 1.13
N ASP A 114 -23.46 7.76 0.00
CA ASP A 114 -22.85 7.35 -1.26
C ASP A 114 -21.42 7.94 -1.34
N PRO A 115 -20.37 7.11 -1.31
CA PRO A 115 -18.99 7.60 -1.38
C PRO A 115 -18.61 8.22 -2.72
N LEU A 116 -19.42 8.09 -3.78
CA LEU A 116 -19.17 8.71 -5.09
C LEU A 116 -19.92 10.04 -5.27
N ASP A 117 -20.83 10.37 -4.35
CA ASP A 117 -21.57 11.63 -4.40
C ASP A 117 -20.67 12.79 -3.96
N MET A 118 -20.61 13.86 -4.78
CA MET A 118 -19.80 15.04 -4.50
C MET A 118 -20.17 15.69 -3.17
N GLN A 119 -21.47 15.71 -2.83
CA GLN A 119 -21.90 16.30 -1.55
C GLN A 119 -21.37 15.51 -0.35
N THR A 120 -21.30 14.18 -0.44
CA THR A 120 -20.67 13.35 0.60
C THR A 120 -19.22 13.77 0.81
N ALA A 121 -18.45 13.95 -0.26
CA ALA A 121 -17.04 14.36 -0.18
C ALA A 121 -16.87 15.81 0.35
N ILE A 122 -17.79 16.73 0.03
CA ILE A 122 -17.79 18.09 0.58
C ILE A 122 -18.07 18.07 2.09
N ASP A 123 -19.10 17.33 2.52
CA ASP A 123 -19.52 17.28 3.92
C ASP A 123 -18.56 16.45 4.80
N HIS A 124 -17.89 15.46 4.19
CA HIS A 124 -16.96 14.54 4.83
C HIS A 124 -15.67 14.45 4.00
N ASN A 125 -14.85 15.51 4.04
CA ASN A 125 -13.62 15.59 3.25
C ASN A 125 -12.75 14.31 3.41
N PRO A 126 -12.44 13.58 2.32
CA PRO A 126 -11.68 12.33 2.38
C PRO A 126 -10.26 12.50 2.90
N GLU A 127 -9.57 13.56 2.49
CA GLU A 127 -8.17 13.84 2.86
C GLU A 127 -8.04 14.15 4.35
N GLU A 128 -8.90 15.03 4.87
CA GLU A 128 -8.96 15.34 6.30
C GLU A 128 -9.34 14.11 7.13
N PHE A 129 -10.19 13.22 6.59
CA PHE A 129 -10.57 11.99 7.27
C PHE A 129 -9.39 11.02 7.41
N ILE A 130 -8.63 10.80 6.34
CA ILE A 130 -7.52 9.82 6.39
C ILE A 130 -6.31 10.34 7.17
N LYS A 131 -6.10 11.67 7.21
CA LYS A 131 -4.96 12.30 7.87
C LYS A 131 -4.81 11.95 9.35
N SER A 132 -5.92 11.74 10.05
CA SER A 132 -5.93 11.44 11.49
C SER A 132 -6.03 9.94 11.80
N LEU A 133 -5.94 9.05 10.81
CA LEU A 133 -6.15 7.62 11.02
C LEU A 133 -4.86 6.83 11.21
N VAL A 134 -4.89 5.98 12.22
CA VAL A 134 -3.96 4.85 12.33
C VAL A 134 -4.45 3.76 11.38
N THR A 135 -3.72 3.57 10.29
CA THR A 135 -4.01 2.51 9.32
C THR A 135 -2.76 1.73 8.93
N PRO A 136 -2.83 0.38 8.93
CA PRO A 136 -1.71 -0.45 8.50
C PRO A 136 -1.40 -0.33 6.99
N LEU A 137 -2.23 0.42 6.25
CA LEU A 137 -1.99 0.74 4.84
C LEU A 137 -0.87 1.78 4.67
N PHE A 138 -0.55 2.53 5.71
CA PHE A 138 0.51 3.51 5.70
C PHE A 138 1.56 3.14 6.74
N PRO A 139 2.86 3.12 6.37
CA PRO A 139 3.97 2.96 7.33
C PRO A 139 4.04 4.11 8.36
N ASP A 140 3.18 5.12 8.17
CA ASP A 140 3.00 6.30 8.99
C ASP A 140 2.13 6.08 10.23
N SER A 141 1.40 4.98 10.36
CA SER A 141 0.28 4.94 11.32
C SER A 141 0.70 4.88 12.79
N GLY A 142 1.30 3.79 13.26
CA GLY A 142 1.56 3.62 14.70
C GLY A 142 2.69 4.48 15.25
N ALA A 143 3.79 4.60 14.50
CA ALA A 143 4.93 5.39 14.92
C ALA A 143 4.65 6.91 14.96
N LEU A 144 3.84 7.44 14.03
CA LEU A 144 3.48 8.86 14.04
C LEU A 144 2.43 9.18 15.10
N GLU A 145 1.49 8.26 15.38
CA GLU A 145 0.59 8.39 16.52
C GLU A 145 1.38 8.49 17.83
N ASN A 146 2.32 7.57 18.04
CA ASN A 146 3.21 7.58 19.21
C ASN A 146 4.07 8.86 19.30
N ALA A 147 4.43 9.45 18.16
CA ALA A 147 5.14 10.73 18.08
C ALA A 147 4.23 11.96 18.28
N GLY A 148 2.91 11.79 18.30
CA GLY A 148 1.91 12.86 18.35
C GLY A 148 1.79 13.67 17.06
N LEU A 149 2.31 13.15 15.93
CA LEU A 149 2.34 13.86 14.65
C LEU A 149 1.00 13.78 13.91
N LEU A 150 0.20 12.73 14.10
CA LEU A 150 -1.13 12.63 13.49
C LEU A 150 -2.10 13.69 14.03
N ASP A 151 -1.93 14.11 15.29
CA ASP A 151 -2.75 15.14 15.93
C ASP A 151 -2.19 16.57 15.76
N ASP A 152 -1.00 16.72 15.18
CA ASP A 152 -0.35 18.02 15.02
C ASP A 152 -0.92 18.78 13.82
N PRO A 153 -1.60 19.93 14.01
CA PRO A 153 -2.15 20.71 12.91
C PRO A 153 -1.08 21.28 11.95
N GLU A 154 0.20 21.31 12.34
CA GLU A 154 1.31 21.70 11.48
C GLU A 154 1.86 20.53 10.63
N TYR A 155 1.49 19.28 10.95
CA TYR A 155 1.85 18.11 10.15
C TYR A 155 0.88 17.99 8.96
N ASN A 156 1.41 18.12 7.75
CA ASN A 156 0.57 18.21 6.55
C ASN A 156 0.22 16.85 5.93
N HIS A 157 0.91 15.76 6.31
CA HIS A 157 0.70 14.41 5.76
C HIS A 157 0.85 14.30 4.22
N GLU A 158 1.59 15.24 3.62
CA GLU A 158 1.75 15.41 2.17
C GLU A 158 2.45 14.25 1.44
N ASN A 159 3.05 13.32 2.18
CA ASN A 159 3.60 12.11 1.59
C ASN A 159 2.51 11.14 1.12
N GLN A 160 1.27 11.27 1.60
CA GLN A 160 0.12 10.55 1.02
C GLN A 160 -0.27 11.15 -0.33
N VAL A 161 -0.52 12.46 -0.35
CA VAL A 161 -0.93 13.18 -1.56
C VAL A 161 0.12 13.04 -2.67
N ASN A 162 1.38 13.36 -2.36
CA ASN A 162 2.46 13.33 -3.34
C ASN A 162 3.00 11.91 -3.61
N GLY A 163 2.74 10.93 -2.73
CA GLY A 163 3.22 9.56 -2.85
C GLY A 163 2.14 8.61 -3.33
N CYS A 164 1.24 8.22 -2.44
CA CYS A 164 0.19 7.24 -2.70
C CYS A 164 -0.82 7.73 -3.73
N GLU A 165 -1.37 8.93 -3.57
CA GLU A 165 -2.47 9.42 -4.41
C GLU A 165 -2.01 9.88 -5.79
N THR A 166 -0.74 10.29 -5.96
CA THR A 166 -0.16 10.50 -7.29
C THR A 166 -0.33 9.26 -8.18
N CYS A 167 -0.25 8.06 -7.60
CA CYS A 167 -0.44 6.80 -8.32
C CYS A 167 -1.91 6.32 -8.25
N HIS A 168 -2.49 6.28 -7.05
CA HIS A 168 -3.81 5.69 -6.79
C HIS A 168 -4.99 6.58 -7.16
N GLY A 169 -4.81 7.89 -7.19
CA GLY A 169 -5.85 8.88 -7.42
C GLY A 169 -6.34 9.55 -6.13
N THR A 170 -6.55 10.86 -6.22
CA THR A 170 -7.22 11.70 -5.21
C THR A 170 -8.74 11.70 -5.43
N TYR A 171 -9.49 12.26 -4.47
CA TYR A 171 -10.85 12.73 -4.70
C TYR A 171 -10.84 14.20 -5.12
N VAL A 172 -11.21 14.51 -6.37
CA VAL A 172 -11.23 15.90 -6.84
C VAL A 172 -12.54 16.57 -6.39
N ILE A 173 -12.47 17.37 -5.34
CA ILE A 173 -13.64 18.10 -4.81
C ILE A 173 -13.80 19.43 -5.55
N ALA A 174 -15.00 19.66 -6.08
CA ALA A 174 -15.35 20.91 -6.73
C ALA A 174 -16.75 21.38 -6.33
N GLU A 175 -16.91 22.70 -6.20
CA GLU A 175 -18.18 23.37 -5.93
C GLU A 175 -18.25 24.67 -6.73
N ASP A 176 -19.38 24.94 -7.38
CA ASP A 176 -19.63 26.16 -8.15
C ASP A 176 -18.55 26.51 -9.20
N GLY A 177 -17.92 25.49 -9.80
CA GLY A 177 -16.86 25.66 -10.81
C GLY A 177 -15.46 25.90 -10.24
N GLU A 178 -15.30 25.90 -8.92
CA GLU A 178 -14.01 25.98 -8.24
C GLU A 178 -13.60 24.61 -7.70
N ILE A 179 -12.36 24.19 -8.00
CA ILE A 179 -11.78 22.99 -7.38
C ILE A 179 -11.15 23.39 -6.05
N THR A 180 -11.59 22.75 -4.97
CA THR A 180 -11.14 23.07 -3.62
C THR A 180 -10.10 22.10 -3.09
N ASP A 181 -10.06 20.88 -3.61
CA ASP A 181 -9.16 19.82 -3.11
C ASP A 181 -8.84 18.75 -4.18
N GLY A 182 -7.78 17.96 -3.93
CA GLY A 182 -7.43 16.78 -4.72
C GLY A 182 -6.90 17.04 -6.13
N TRP A 183 -6.59 18.28 -6.49
CA TRP A 183 -6.07 18.64 -7.82
C TRP A 183 -4.78 19.48 -7.73
N PRO A 184 -3.78 19.28 -8.60
CA PRO A 184 -3.73 18.40 -9.78
C PRO A 184 -3.46 16.93 -9.45
N ASN A 185 -4.11 16.02 -10.18
CA ASN A 185 -3.87 14.58 -10.04
C ASN A 185 -4.16 13.81 -11.34
N THR A 186 -3.36 12.77 -11.59
CA THR A 186 -3.52 11.83 -12.72
C THR A 186 -3.38 10.38 -12.26
N GLY A 187 -3.64 10.10 -10.98
CA GLY A 187 -3.64 8.73 -10.48
C GLY A 187 -4.74 7.92 -11.15
N VAL A 188 -4.49 6.63 -11.36
CA VAL A 188 -5.35 5.78 -12.21
C VAL A 188 -6.78 5.66 -11.68
N GLY A 189 -6.98 5.76 -10.37
CA GLY A 189 -8.31 5.70 -9.73
C GLY A 189 -8.85 7.03 -9.22
N ARG A 190 -8.43 8.16 -9.82
CA ARG A 190 -8.91 9.50 -9.42
C ARG A 190 -10.43 9.57 -9.44
N VAL A 191 -11.06 10.11 -8.39
CA VAL A 191 -12.51 10.40 -8.40
C VAL A 191 -12.72 11.75 -9.05
N ASN A 192 -13.52 11.79 -10.12
CA ASN A 192 -13.77 13.01 -10.88
C ASN A 192 -14.98 13.78 -10.35
N PRO A 193 -15.07 15.10 -10.62
CA PRO A 193 -16.20 15.91 -10.17
C PRO A 193 -17.56 15.43 -10.65
N ASP A 194 -17.61 14.81 -11.83
CA ASP A 194 -18.82 14.24 -12.43
C ASP A 194 -19.16 12.82 -11.90
N GLY A 195 -18.45 12.34 -10.87
CA GLY A 195 -18.64 11.03 -10.24
C GLY A 195 -18.01 9.86 -11.00
N SER A 196 -17.42 10.09 -12.18
CA SER A 196 -16.70 9.03 -12.89
C SER A 196 -15.36 8.70 -12.25
N LEU A 197 -14.89 7.47 -12.45
CA LEU A 197 -13.67 6.96 -11.84
C LEU A 197 -12.52 6.82 -12.83
N GLY A 198 -11.41 7.42 -12.46
CA GLY A 198 -10.10 7.26 -13.04
C GLY A 198 -9.61 8.40 -13.92
N SER A 199 -8.41 8.20 -14.47
CA SER A 199 -7.72 9.18 -15.32
C SER A 199 -7.19 8.50 -16.58
N CYS A 200 -7.83 8.77 -17.72
CA CYS A 200 -7.37 8.27 -19.02
C CYS A 200 -6.01 8.85 -19.45
N ALA A 201 -5.49 9.87 -18.75
CA ALA A 201 -4.19 10.48 -19.07
C ALA A 201 -3.03 9.87 -18.26
N SER A 202 -3.24 8.74 -17.57
CA SER A 202 -2.19 8.11 -16.74
C SER A 202 -1.15 7.34 -17.54
N CYS A 203 -1.51 6.82 -18.74
CA CYS A 203 -0.62 5.98 -19.55
C CYS A 203 -0.22 6.63 -20.89
N HIS A 204 -1.18 7.27 -21.56
CA HIS A 204 -0.93 8.12 -22.73
C HIS A 204 -1.27 9.55 -22.35
N THR A 205 -0.25 10.35 -22.05
CA THR A 205 -0.41 11.60 -21.36
C THR A 205 -1.02 12.68 -22.25
N ARG A 206 -1.75 13.59 -21.61
CA ARG A 206 -2.22 14.80 -22.28
C ARG A 206 -1.02 15.69 -22.66
N HIS A 207 -1.01 16.39 -23.79
CA HIS A 207 -2.08 16.50 -24.79
C HIS A 207 -1.76 15.76 -26.10
N LEU A 208 -0.74 14.89 -26.10
CA LEU A 208 -0.36 14.10 -27.25
C LEU A 208 -1.21 12.83 -27.39
N PHE A 209 -1.58 12.20 -26.27
CA PHE A 209 -2.38 10.96 -26.22
C PHE A 209 -1.81 9.85 -27.12
N SER A 210 -0.49 9.63 -27.03
CA SER A 210 0.24 8.72 -27.92
C SER A 210 0.08 7.25 -27.52
N VAL A 211 -0.29 6.40 -28.48
CA VAL A 211 -0.28 4.94 -28.28
C VAL A 211 1.14 4.39 -28.12
N GLU A 212 2.14 5.00 -28.76
CA GLU A 212 3.54 4.67 -28.56
C GLU A 212 3.95 4.87 -27.10
N GLU A 213 3.56 5.99 -26.49
CA GLU A 213 3.79 6.24 -25.07
C GLU A 213 3.13 5.18 -24.19
N ALA A 214 1.86 4.85 -24.45
CA ALA A 214 1.13 3.82 -23.70
C ALA A 214 1.76 2.43 -23.82
N ARG A 215 2.35 2.10 -24.98
CA ARG A 215 2.98 0.79 -25.25
C ARG A 215 4.38 0.67 -24.63
N LYS A 216 5.00 1.79 -24.28
CA LYS A 216 6.35 1.83 -23.73
C LYS A 216 6.36 1.60 -22.20
N PRO A 217 7.27 0.75 -21.67
CA PRO A 217 7.35 0.42 -20.24
C PRO A 217 7.47 1.63 -19.30
N GLU A 218 8.10 2.72 -19.76
CA GLU A 218 8.37 3.91 -18.96
C GLU A 218 7.10 4.54 -18.39
N THR A 219 5.98 4.47 -19.10
CA THR A 219 4.70 5.02 -18.63
C THR A 219 4.17 4.25 -17.41
N CYS A 220 4.37 2.93 -17.39
CA CYS A 220 4.00 2.09 -16.24
C CYS A 220 4.93 2.35 -15.05
N GLY A 221 6.21 2.61 -15.33
CA GLY A 221 7.27 2.83 -14.35
C GLY A 221 7.09 4.07 -13.46
N GLN A 222 6.12 4.95 -13.74
CA GLN A 222 5.73 6.00 -12.81
C GLN A 222 5.13 5.44 -11.51
N CYS A 223 4.38 4.33 -11.58
CA CYS A 223 3.62 3.77 -10.46
C CYS A 223 4.04 2.33 -10.11
N HIS A 224 4.47 1.55 -11.10
CA HIS A 224 4.86 0.15 -10.94
C HIS A 224 6.35 -0.02 -10.65
N LEU A 225 6.78 0.51 -9.50
CA LEU A 225 8.17 0.56 -9.07
C LEU A 225 8.29 0.38 -7.56
N GLY A 226 9.52 0.31 -7.08
CA GLY A 226 9.81 0.45 -5.66
C GLY A 226 9.61 -0.83 -4.85
N PRO A 227 9.65 -0.72 -3.51
CA PRO A 227 9.94 -1.88 -2.68
C PRO A 227 8.77 -2.85 -2.51
N ASP A 228 7.55 -2.42 -2.80
CA ASP A 228 6.35 -3.23 -2.64
C ASP A 228 5.84 -3.83 -3.95
N HIS A 229 6.07 -3.17 -5.09
CA HIS A 229 5.75 -3.74 -6.39
C HIS A 229 6.72 -3.25 -7.48
N PRO A 230 7.93 -3.82 -7.56
CA PRO A 230 8.99 -3.35 -8.46
C PRO A 230 8.84 -3.91 -9.89
N GLN A 231 7.66 -3.82 -10.50
CA GLN A 231 7.47 -4.45 -11.81
C GLN A 231 8.39 -3.84 -12.88
N MET A 232 8.67 -2.53 -12.81
CA MET A 232 9.61 -1.89 -13.71
C MET A 232 11.03 -2.43 -13.52
N GLU A 233 11.56 -2.47 -12.30
CA GLU A 233 12.91 -2.96 -12.04
C GLU A 233 13.06 -4.46 -12.36
N ILE A 234 12.00 -5.24 -12.15
CA ILE A 234 11.90 -6.64 -12.57
C ILE A 234 11.97 -6.74 -14.09
N TYR A 235 11.19 -5.93 -14.81
CA TYR A 235 11.20 -5.91 -16.26
C TYR A 235 12.58 -5.53 -16.80
N GLU A 236 13.20 -4.48 -16.24
CA GLU A 236 14.54 -4.01 -16.61
C GLU A 236 15.62 -5.09 -16.45
N GLU A 237 15.57 -5.87 -15.37
CA GLU A 237 16.49 -7.00 -15.15
C GLU A 237 16.26 -8.14 -16.16
N SER A 238 15.00 -8.37 -16.53
CA SER A 238 14.59 -9.50 -17.37
C SER A 238 15.22 -9.46 -18.77
N LYS A 239 15.23 -10.61 -19.46
CA LYS A 239 15.69 -10.62 -20.87
C LYS A 239 14.76 -9.84 -21.81
N HIS A 240 13.48 -9.71 -21.48
CA HIS A 240 12.55 -8.90 -22.26
C HIS A 240 12.92 -7.42 -22.19
N GLY A 241 13.11 -6.87 -20.98
CA GLY A 241 13.55 -5.48 -20.81
C GLY A 241 14.93 -5.21 -21.41
N ASN A 242 15.91 -6.11 -21.21
CA ASN A 242 17.22 -5.99 -21.84
C ASN A 242 17.14 -5.88 -23.38
N MET A 243 16.25 -6.64 -24.01
CA MET A 243 16.03 -6.60 -25.46
C MET A 243 15.33 -5.31 -25.88
N TYR A 244 14.31 -4.89 -25.13
CA TYR A 244 13.64 -3.60 -25.33
C TYR A 244 14.64 -2.43 -25.30
N PHE A 245 15.48 -2.31 -24.28
CA PHE A 245 16.47 -1.23 -24.23
C PHE A 245 17.54 -1.31 -25.33
N SER A 246 17.79 -2.51 -25.87
CA SER A 246 18.79 -2.70 -26.91
C SER A 246 18.28 -2.43 -28.33
N MET A 247 16.97 -2.58 -28.57
CA MET A 247 16.40 -2.64 -29.93
C MET A 247 15.11 -1.82 -30.10
N GLY A 248 14.49 -1.37 -29.01
CA GLY A 248 13.18 -0.73 -28.99
C GLY A 248 13.08 0.57 -29.77
N GLU A 249 14.19 1.28 -29.97
CA GLU A 249 14.24 2.48 -30.83
C GLU A 249 13.94 2.17 -32.31
N SER A 250 14.11 0.92 -32.75
CA SER A 250 13.89 0.50 -34.14
C SER A 250 12.54 -0.16 -34.40
N TRP A 251 11.70 -0.28 -33.38
CA TRP A 251 10.38 -0.91 -33.47
C TRP A 251 9.32 0.06 -33.99
N ASP A 252 8.25 -0.48 -34.55
CA ASP A 252 7.11 0.30 -35.05
C ASP A 252 6.01 0.39 -33.98
N TRP A 253 6.07 1.39 -33.12
CA TRP A 253 5.19 1.54 -31.96
C TRP A 253 3.74 1.89 -32.26
N GLU A 254 3.44 2.31 -33.49
CA GLU A 254 2.14 2.86 -33.87
C GLU A 254 1.30 1.91 -34.71
N ASP A 255 1.81 0.71 -35.05
CA ASP A 255 1.03 -0.24 -35.86
C ASP A 255 -0.26 -0.67 -35.14
N ASP A 256 -1.37 -0.60 -35.87
CA ASP A 256 -2.68 -1.08 -35.43
C ASP A 256 -2.69 -2.61 -35.33
N ASP A 257 -1.95 -3.31 -36.20
CA ASP A 257 -1.84 -4.77 -36.25
C ASP A 257 -0.70 -5.31 -35.34
N TRP A 258 -0.54 -4.71 -34.16
CA TRP A 258 0.57 -4.94 -33.20
C TRP A 258 0.95 -6.42 -33.02
N GLY A 259 2.20 -6.76 -33.36
CA GLY A 259 2.66 -8.14 -33.45
C GLY A 259 4.17 -8.32 -33.44
N VAL A 260 4.61 -9.54 -33.77
CA VAL A 260 6.05 -9.91 -33.79
C VAL A 260 6.84 -9.32 -34.96
N ASP A 261 6.12 -8.78 -35.95
CA ASP A 261 6.73 -8.05 -37.05
C ASP A 261 7.17 -6.63 -36.60
N ASP A 262 6.56 -6.10 -35.53
CA ASP A 262 6.84 -4.76 -34.98
C ASP A 262 7.86 -4.78 -33.85
N ILE A 263 7.82 -5.83 -33.02
CA ILE A 263 8.66 -5.98 -31.83
C ILE A 263 9.34 -7.34 -31.74
N ASN A 264 10.50 -7.37 -31.07
CA ASN A 264 11.26 -8.61 -30.82
C ASN A 264 11.32 -9.02 -29.35
N ALA A 265 10.76 -8.22 -28.44
CA ALA A 265 10.53 -8.58 -27.05
C ALA A 265 9.27 -7.87 -26.52
N PRO A 266 8.46 -8.51 -25.66
CA PRO A 266 7.22 -7.93 -25.18
C PRO A 266 7.49 -6.79 -24.18
N THR A 267 6.61 -5.79 -24.14
CA THR A 267 6.55 -4.76 -23.10
C THR A 267 5.42 -5.05 -22.10
N CYS A 268 5.27 -4.19 -21.08
CA CYS A 268 4.15 -4.23 -20.14
C CYS A 268 2.80 -4.27 -20.88
N ALA A 269 2.61 -3.36 -21.84
CA ALA A 269 1.38 -3.28 -22.62
C ALA A 269 1.15 -4.54 -23.47
N THR A 270 2.18 -5.07 -24.14
CA THR A 270 2.07 -6.32 -24.93
C THR A 270 1.49 -7.46 -24.09
N CYS A 271 1.97 -7.64 -22.87
CA CYS A 271 1.53 -8.72 -22.01
C CYS A 271 0.14 -8.46 -21.39
N HIS A 272 -0.12 -7.23 -20.95
CA HIS A 272 -1.27 -6.94 -20.08
C HIS A 272 -2.46 -6.24 -20.72
N MET A 273 -2.29 -5.54 -21.85
CA MET A 273 -3.32 -4.65 -22.39
C MET A 273 -3.49 -4.75 -23.91
N SER A 274 -2.42 -4.67 -24.69
CA SER A 274 -2.48 -4.69 -26.15
C SER A 274 -2.96 -6.05 -26.66
N GLY A 275 -3.82 -6.03 -27.68
CA GLY A 275 -3.97 -7.17 -28.57
C GLY A 275 -2.64 -7.48 -29.22
N PHE A 276 -2.30 -8.77 -29.40
CA PHE A 276 -0.99 -9.16 -29.89
C PHE A 276 -1.06 -10.32 -30.86
N ASN A 277 -0.70 -10.06 -32.13
CA ASN A 277 -0.64 -11.04 -33.21
C ASN A 277 -1.94 -11.88 -33.36
N GLY A 278 -3.09 -11.30 -33.00
CA GLY A 278 -4.40 -11.96 -32.98
C GLY A 278 -4.58 -13.09 -31.95
N ALA A 279 -3.63 -13.26 -31.02
CA ALA A 279 -3.71 -14.29 -29.98
C ALA A 279 -4.65 -13.90 -28.83
N VAL A 280 -4.76 -12.59 -28.58
CA VAL A 280 -5.58 -11.94 -27.55
C VAL A 280 -6.06 -10.60 -28.08
N GLU A 281 -7.20 -10.13 -27.57
CA GLU A 281 -7.77 -8.82 -27.91
C GLU A 281 -7.19 -7.72 -27.02
N THR A 282 -7.23 -6.47 -27.51
CA THR A 282 -6.90 -5.30 -26.70
C THR A 282 -7.92 -5.14 -25.57
N THR A 283 -7.45 -4.73 -24.39
CA THR A 283 -8.32 -4.40 -23.26
C THR A 283 -7.75 -3.30 -22.39
N HIS A 284 -8.62 -2.48 -21.81
CA HIS A 284 -8.29 -1.48 -20.78
C HIS A 284 -8.50 -1.99 -19.35
N ASP A 285 -8.90 -3.25 -19.16
CA ASP A 285 -8.80 -3.92 -17.86
C ASP A 285 -7.45 -4.63 -17.72
N ALA A 286 -6.49 -3.95 -17.08
CA ALA A 286 -5.17 -4.53 -16.78
C ALA A 286 -5.23 -5.82 -15.92
N GLY A 287 -6.38 -6.10 -15.28
CA GLY A 287 -6.65 -7.31 -14.52
C GLY A 287 -7.10 -8.51 -15.36
N ALA A 288 -7.52 -8.31 -16.62
CA ALA A 288 -8.18 -9.34 -17.43
C ALA A 288 -7.32 -10.59 -17.65
N ARG A 289 -6.00 -10.41 -17.79
CA ARG A 289 -5.04 -11.49 -18.08
C ARG A 289 -4.33 -12.04 -16.84
N LEU A 290 -4.80 -11.70 -15.64
CA LEU A 290 -4.13 -12.09 -14.39
C LEU A 290 -4.75 -13.36 -13.79
N TYR A 291 -3.89 -14.29 -13.36
CA TYR A 291 -4.30 -15.45 -12.56
C TYR A 291 -4.07 -15.25 -11.06
N TRP A 292 -2.96 -14.64 -10.64
CA TRP A 292 -2.63 -14.48 -9.23
C TRP A 292 -2.86 -13.05 -8.75
N GLU A 293 -3.46 -12.90 -7.58
CA GLU A 293 -3.44 -11.64 -6.84
C GLU A 293 -2.10 -11.50 -6.08
N LEU A 294 -1.07 -10.99 -6.77
CA LEU A 294 0.28 -10.95 -6.22
C LEU A 294 0.49 -9.87 -5.14
N GLN A 295 -0.29 -8.79 -5.15
CA GLN A 295 -0.16 -7.73 -4.14
C GLN A 295 -0.74 -8.14 -2.77
N SER A 296 -1.68 -9.09 -2.74
CA SER A 296 -2.35 -9.48 -1.51
C SER A 296 -1.38 -10.07 -0.47
N LYS A 297 -1.76 -9.99 0.82
CA LYS A 297 -1.00 -10.57 1.93
C LYS A 297 -0.68 -12.05 1.71
N LYS A 298 -1.65 -12.79 1.16
CA LYS A 298 -1.52 -14.17 0.72
C LYS A 298 -2.13 -14.29 -0.65
N SER A 299 -1.33 -14.72 -1.63
CA SER A 299 -1.78 -14.79 -3.02
C SER A 299 -2.79 -15.92 -3.20
N GLY A 300 -4.00 -15.54 -3.61
CA GLY A 300 -5.01 -16.44 -4.17
C GLY A 300 -5.21 -16.17 -5.67
N PRO A 301 -6.09 -16.93 -6.32
CA PRO A 301 -6.56 -16.60 -7.66
C PRO A 301 -7.02 -15.14 -7.74
N GLN A 302 -6.86 -14.54 -8.91
CA GLN A 302 -7.32 -13.19 -9.17
C GLN A 302 -8.81 -13.13 -8.85
N TRP A 303 -9.23 -11.98 -8.31
CA TRP A 303 -10.62 -11.73 -7.87
C TRP A 303 -11.02 -12.48 -6.58
N ASP A 304 -10.20 -13.41 -6.06
CA ASP A 304 -10.39 -14.07 -4.74
C ASP A 304 -9.98 -13.20 -3.54
N SER A 305 -10.03 -11.88 -3.71
CA SER A 305 -9.63 -10.94 -2.67
C SER A 305 -10.81 -10.64 -1.75
N ALA A 306 -10.76 -11.18 -0.53
CA ALA A 306 -11.66 -10.79 0.57
C ALA A 306 -11.62 -9.28 0.88
N GLU A 307 -10.64 -8.54 0.35
CA GLU A 307 -10.52 -7.10 0.50
C GLU A 307 -11.34 -6.29 -0.52
N LEU A 308 -11.70 -6.88 -1.67
CA LEU A 308 -12.52 -6.24 -2.71
C LEU A 308 -14.03 -6.49 -2.49
N VAL A 309 -14.39 -7.61 -1.86
CA VAL A 309 -15.77 -7.98 -1.55
C VAL A 309 -16.50 -6.91 -0.72
N PRO A 310 -15.89 -6.29 0.32
CA PRO A 310 -16.54 -5.23 1.11
C PRO A 310 -16.83 -3.95 0.32
N LEU A 311 -16.18 -3.75 -0.83
CA LEU A 311 -16.40 -2.61 -1.72
C LEU A 311 -17.45 -2.92 -2.81
N GLY A 312 -17.99 -4.14 -2.83
CA GLY A 312 -18.99 -4.56 -3.81
C GLY A 312 -18.47 -4.66 -5.25
N LEU A 313 -17.15 -4.58 -5.45
CA LEU A 313 -16.55 -4.46 -6.77
C LEU A 313 -16.55 -5.78 -7.52
N GLN A 314 -16.03 -6.85 -6.93
CA GLN A 314 -16.00 -8.17 -7.55
C GLN A 314 -16.02 -9.28 -6.50
N SER A 315 -16.54 -10.44 -6.89
CA SER A 315 -16.52 -11.67 -6.08
C SER A 315 -15.40 -12.60 -6.58
N PRO A 316 -14.86 -13.49 -5.72
CA PRO A 316 -13.97 -14.55 -6.15
C PRO A 316 -14.50 -15.34 -7.36
N ASP A 317 -13.74 -15.32 -8.46
CA ASP A 317 -14.07 -16.03 -9.69
C ASP A 317 -12.85 -16.80 -10.23
N LEU A 318 -12.82 -18.09 -9.93
CA LEU A 318 -11.76 -18.99 -10.38
C LEU A 318 -11.81 -19.22 -11.89
N GLU A 319 -13.00 -19.25 -12.50
CA GLU A 319 -13.14 -19.45 -13.95
C GLU A 319 -12.55 -18.26 -14.71
N GLN A 320 -12.79 -17.04 -14.21
CA GLN A 320 -12.18 -15.83 -14.74
C GLN A 320 -10.65 -15.83 -14.56
N ALA A 321 -10.14 -16.24 -13.40
CA ALA A 321 -8.69 -16.33 -13.18
C ALA A 321 -8.04 -17.35 -14.13
N GLU A 322 -8.66 -18.53 -14.30
CA GLU A 322 -8.22 -19.57 -15.25
C GLU A 322 -8.24 -19.08 -16.70
N ALA A 323 -9.28 -18.32 -17.10
CA ALA A 323 -9.33 -17.67 -18.41
C ALA A 323 -8.19 -16.66 -18.59
N GLY A 324 -7.92 -15.83 -17.58
CA GLY A 324 -6.81 -14.89 -17.58
C GLY A 324 -5.45 -15.59 -17.71
N ARG A 325 -5.24 -16.73 -17.04
CA ARG A 325 -4.04 -17.58 -17.26
C ARG A 325 -3.92 -18.01 -18.71
N ALA A 326 -5.01 -18.50 -19.30
CA ALA A 326 -5.01 -18.98 -20.68
C ALA A 326 -4.66 -17.87 -21.68
N GLU A 327 -5.17 -16.65 -21.49
CA GLU A 327 -4.81 -15.49 -22.31
C GLU A 327 -3.33 -15.11 -22.17
N MET A 328 -2.80 -15.09 -20.94
CA MET A 328 -1.38 -14.81 -20.71
C MET A 328 -0.47 -15.88 -21.35
N GLU A 329 -0.84 -17.15 -21.26
CA GLU A 329 -0.14 -18.23 -21.97
C GLU A 329 -0.23 -18.07 -23.49
N ALA A 330 -1.39 -17.64 -24.01
CA ALA A 330 -1.56 -17.37 -25.44
C ALA A 330 -0.57 -16.30 -25.93
N VAL A 331 -0.41 -15.19 -25.20
CA VAL A 331 0.62 -14.16 -25.49
C VAL A 331 2.02 -14.79 -25.54
N CYS A 332 2.36 -15.61 -24.56
CA CYS A 332 3.67 -16.29 -24.50
C CYS A 332 3.89 -17.21 -25.71
N THR A 333 2.85 -17.91 -26.16
CA THR A 333 2.95 -18.87 -27.27
C THR A 333 3.12 -18.24 -28.65
N VAL A 334 2.96 -16.91 -28.77
CA VAL A 334 3.30 -16.18 -29.99
C VAL A 334 4.82 -16.27 -30.27
N CYS A 335 5.65 -16.28 -29.22
CA CYS A 335 7.12 -16.30 -29.33
C CYS A 335 7.76 -17.61 -28.83
N HIS A 336 7.13 -18.30 -27.87
CA HIS A 336 7.67 -19.48 -27.20
C HIS A 336 6.86 -20.74 -27.48
N VAL A 337 7.53 -21.89 -27.53
CA VAL A 337 6.83 -23.18 -27.62
C VAL A 337 6.22 -23.55 -26.27
N SER A 338 5.06 -24.22 -26.25
CA SER A 338 4.36 -24.62 -25.02
C SER A 338 5.22 -25.45 -24.06
N SER A 339 6.15 -26.26 -24.58
CA SER A 339 7.11 -27.03 -23.76
C SER A 339 8.10 -26.16 -22.96
N TRP A 340 8.14 -24.86 -23.21
CA TRP A 340 8.85 -23.87 -22.40
C TRP A 340 7.89 -23.07 -21.52
N VAL A 341 6.71 -22.71 -22.04
CA VAL A 341 5.69 -21.92 -21.33
C VAL A 341 5.12 -22.68 -20.12
N GLU A 342 4.73 -23.94 -20.29
CA GLU A 342 4.10 -24.72 -19.21
C GLU A 342 5.03 -24.91 -18.00
N PRO A 343 6.31 -25.33 -18.15
CA PRO A 343 7.21 -25.46 -17.00
C PRO A 343 7.56 -24.12 -16.34
N TYR A 344 7.52 -23.01 -17.10
CA TYR A 344 7.72 -21.68 -16.54
C TYR A 344 6.59 -21.33 -15.56
N PHE A 345 5.33 -21.47 -15.98
CA PHE A 345 4.18 -21.21 -15.11
C PHE A 345 4.11 -22.17 -13.93
N GLU A 346 4.45 -23.46 -14.11
CA GLU A 346 4.56 -24.40 -12.99
C GLU A 346 5.60 -23.93 -11.95
N SER A 347 6.77 -23.45 -12.41
CA SER A 347 7.80 -22.92 -11.51
C SER A 347 7.35 -21.63 -10.80
N PHE A 348 6.63 -20.76 -11.50
CA PHE A 348 6.07 -19.54 -10.90
C PHE A 348 5.01 -19.88 -9.84
N ASP A 349 4.08 -20.79 -10.13
CA ASP A 349 3.05 -21.22 -9.20
C ASP A 349 3.65 -21.87 -7.94
N ASN A 350 4.72 -22.67 -8.09
CA ASN A 350 5.48 -23.21 -6.95
C ASN A 350 6.09 -22.10 -6.08
N THR A 351 6.60 -21.02 -6.70
CA THR A 351 7.15 -19.86 -5.96
C THR A 351 6.06 -19.16 -5.13
N VAL A 352 4.86 -18.99 -5.70
CA VAL A 352 3.71 -18.45 -4.98
C VAL A 352 3.30 -19.35 -3.81
N SER A 353 3.30 -20.68 -4.03
CA SER A 353 3.01 -21.66 -2.97
C SER A 353 4.03 -21.59 -1.82
N ASP A 354 5.33 -21.54 -2.12
CA ASP A 354 6.39 -21.45 -1.12
C ASP A 354 6.27 -20.17 -0.27
N TYR A 355 6.00 -19.04 -0.93
CA TYR A 355 5.71 -17.79 -0.22
C TYR A 355 4.48 -17.93 0.69
N ASN A 356 3.38 -18.49 0.18
CA ASN A 356 2.13 -18.60 0.94
C ASN A 356 2.29 -19.43 2.21
N MET A 357 3.14 -20.47 2.18
CA MET A 357 3.51 -21.25 3.36
C MET A 357 4.26 -20.40 4.39
N MET A 358 5.17 -19.53 3.94
CA MET A 358 5.93 -18.63 4.80
C MET A 358 5.04 -17.51 5.40
N TYR A 359 4.08 -17.00 4.63
CA TYR A 359 3.06 -16.10 5.15
C TYR A 359 2.26 -16.75 6.29
N ASP A 360 1.74 -17.96 6.09
CA ASP A 360 0.96 -18.68 7.12
C ASP A 360 1.79 -18.89 8.40
N TYR A 361 3.07 -19.21 8.26
CA TYR A 361 3.98 -19.37 9.40
C TYR A 361 4.20 -18.05 10.16
N THR A 362 4.49 -16.97 9.45
CA THR A 362 4.75 -15.66 10.09
C THR A 362 3.50 -15.07 10.73
N LEU A 363 2.33 -15.27 10.13
CA LEU A 363 1.06 -14.88 10.74
C LEU A 363 0.79 -15.65 12.03
N ALA A 364 1.04 -16.96 12.05
CA ALA A 364 0.92 -17.76 13.26
C ALA A 364 1.87 -17.27 14.36
N LEU A 365 3.13 -16.99 14.00
CA LEU A 365 4.14 -16.46 14.91
C LEU A 365 3.77 -15.07 15.48
N LEU A 366 3.19 -14.19 14.66
CA LEU A 366 2.68 -12.89 15.12
C LEU A 366 1.53 -13.07 16.12
N ASN A 367 0.58 -13.96 15.82
CA ASN A 367 -0.54 -14.26 16.72
C ASN A 367 -0.07 -14.87 18.04
N GLU A 368 0.93 -15.73 18.03
CA GLU A 368 1.56 -16.23 19.26
C GLU A 368 2.15 -15.09 20.11
N ALA A 369 2.78 -14.10 19.48
CA ALA A 369 3.34 -12.96 20.20
C ALA A 369 2.25 -12.10 20.88
N TYR A 370 1.08 -11.92 20.23
CA TYR A 370 -0.08 -11.30 20.86
C TYR A 370 -0.66 -12.16 21.99
N ASP A 371 -0.89 -13.45 21.74
CA ASP A 371 -1.50 -14.38 22.71
C ASP A 371 -0.63 -14.54 23.97
N GLU A 372 0.68 -14.38 23.82
CA GLU A 372 1.66 -14.41 24.92
C GLU A 372 1.88 -13.05 25.58
N ASP A 373 1.11 -12.01 25.23
CA ASP A 373 1.28 -10.62 25.71
C ASP A 373 2.75 -10.16 25.58
N LEU A 374 3.41 -10.44 24.45
CA LEU A 374 4.75 -9.96 24.14
C LEU A 374 4.73 -8.62 23.39
N ILE A 375 3.63 -8.36 22.70
CA ILE A 375 3.33 -7.17 21.89
C ILE A 375 1.85 -6.79 22.11
N ASP A 376 1.49 -5.52 21.89
CA ASP A 376 0.16 -4.96 22.13
C ASP A 376 -0.59 -4.71 20.81
N PRO A 377 -1.75 -5.36 20.57
CA PRO A 377 -2.52 -5.17 19.34
C PRO A 377 -3.25 -3.82 19.25
N SER A 378 -3.14 -2.95 20.25
CA SER A 378 -3.88 -1.67 20.30
C SER A 378 -3.37 -0.64 19.28
N ASN A 379 -2.08 -0.68 18.93
CA ASN A 379 -1.48 0.21 17.94
C ASN A 379 -0.68 -0.59 16.90
N PRO A 380 -1.24 -0.90 15.71
CA PRO A 380 -0.57 -1.77 14.76
C PRO A 380 0.62 -1.09 14.08
N ILE A 381 1.66 -1.88 13.79
CA ILE A 381 2.88 -1.47 13.06
C ILE A 381 3.70 -0.46 13.87
N ASP A 382 3.79 -0.66 15.18
CA ASP A 382 4.71 0.08 16.04
C ASP A 382 5.76 -0.84 16.70
N GLU A 383 5.50 -2.14 16.75
CA GLU A 383 6.40 -3.14 17.33
C GLU A 383 7.12 -4.01 16.28
N VAL A 384 8.30 -4.51 16.66
CA VAL A 384 9.21 -5.19 15.73
C VAL A 384 8.55 -6.37 15.02
N PRO A 385 7.86 -7.32 15.68
CA PRO A 385 7.22 -8.43 14.99
C PRO A 385 6.16 -8.01 13.97
N GLU A 386 5.38 -6.97 14.28
CA GLU A 386 4.36 -6.44 13.38
C GLU A 386 4.99 -5.82 12.13
N ILE A 387 6.02 -4.99 12.33
CA ILE A 387 6.78 -4.33 11.26
C ILE A 387 7.46 -5.38 10.37
N GLN A 388 8.08 -6.41 10.97
CA GLN A 388 8.70 -7.47 10.19
C GLN A 388 7.67 -8.30 9.44
N HIS A 389 6.55 -8.67 10.06
CA HIS A 389 5.46 -9.35 9.36
C HIS A 389 4.95 -8.50 8.19
N TYR A 390 4.79 -7.19 8.38
CA TYR A 390 4.42 -6.25 7.33
C TYR A 390 5.42 -6.25 6.17
N TYR A 391 6.72 -6.10 6.44
CA TYR A 391 7.73 -6.14 5.38
C TYR A 391 7.80 -7.48 4.67
N ILE A 392 7.58 -8.59 5.38
CA ILE A 392 7.52 -9.93 4.80
C ILE A 392 6.42 -10.03 3.77
N TRP A 393 5.21 -9.55 4.04
CA TRP A 393 4.12 -9.71 3.08
C TRP A 393 4.03 -8.59 2.06
N HIS A 394 4.19 -7.33 2.47
CA HIS A 394 4.00 -6.14 1.64
C HIS A 394 5.22 -5.85 0.78
N HIS A 395 6.43 -6.11 1.27
CA HIS A 395 7.65 -5.75 0.54
C HIS A 395 8.32 -6.99 -0.05
N SER A 396 9.15 -7.67 0.74
CA SER A 396 9.98 -8.78 0.26
C SER A 396 9.17 -9.96 -0.29
N GLY A 397 8.00 -10.24 0.27
CA GLY A 397 7.08 -11.25 -0.26
C GLY A 397 6.54 -10.91 -1.65
N ARG A 398 6.03 -9.69 -1.85
CA ARG A 398 5.58 -9.24 -3.17
C ARG A 398 6.72 -9.31 -4.19
N ARG A 399 7.92 -8.82 -3.83
CA ARG A 399 9.14 -8.92 -4.66
C ARG A 399 9.50 -10.35 -5.04
N TRP A 400 9.41 -11.28 -4.10
CA TRP A 400 9.66 -12.70 -4.33
C TRP A 400 8.70 -13.27 -5.39
N ARG A 401 7.39 -13.02 -5.25
CA ARG A 401 6.39 -13.55 -6.18
C ARG A 401 6.39 -12.83 -7.53
N MET A 402 6.48 -11.50 -7.54
CA MET A 402 6.49 -10.68 -8.76
C MET A 402 7.78 -10.86 -9.57
N GLY A 403 8.94 -11.03 -8.91
CA GLY A 403 10.19 -11.34 -9.60
C GLY A 403 10.09 -12.63 -10.41
N ALA A 404 9.44 -13.66 -9.83
CA ALA A 404 9.22 -14.93 -10.51
C ALA A 404 8.25 -14.79 -11.70
N SER A 405 7.22 -13.93 -11.57
CA SER A 405 6.18 -13.76 -12.59
C SER A 405 6.64 -13.05 -13.86
N MET A 406 7.82 -12.42 -13.86
CA MET A 406 8.37 -11.70 -15.02
C MET A 406 9.87 -11.99 -15.25
N MET A 407 10.36 -13.15 -14.77
CA MET A 407 11.68 -13.69 -15.08
C MET A 407 12.87 -12.83 -14.62
N ALA A 408 12.77 -12.22 -13.44
CA ALA A 408 13.86 -11.47 -12.81
C ALA A 408 14.49 -12.27 -11.66
N PRO A 409 15.64 -12.95 -11.88
CA PRO A 409 16.23 -13.83 -10.88
C PRO A 409 16.73 -13.10 -9.62
N ASP A 410 17.26 -11.89 -9.72
CA ASP A 410 17.75 -11.13 -8.56
C ASP A 410 16.58 -10.63 -7.69
N TRP A 411 15.50 -10.16 -8.32
CA TRP A 411 14.26 -9.81 -7.61
C TRP A 411 13.56 -11.01 -6.97
N THR A 412 13.57 -12.17 -7.64
CA THR A 412 13.02 -13.40 -7.06
C THR A 412 13.83 -13.85 -5.84
N HIS A 413 15.16 -13.79 -5.94
CA HIS A 413 16.05 -14.39 -4.96
C HIS A 413 16.55 -13.42 -3.90
N TRP A 414 17.35 -12.42 -4.28
CA TRP A 414 18.07 -11.56 -3.34
C TRP A 414 17.15 -10.49 -2.74
N ASN A 415 16.40 -9.77 -3.57
CA ASN A 415 15.46 -8.75 -3.10
C ASN A 415 14.12 -9.35 -2.62
N GLY A 416 13.84 -10.60 -2.98
CA GLY A 416 12.62 -11.32 -2.62
C GLY A 416 12.87 -12.30 -1.47
N ALA A 417 13.13 -13.55 -1.83
CA ALA A 417 13.23 -14.67 -0.89
C ALA A 417 14.24 -14.43 0.25
N VAL A 418 15.43 -13.90 -0.05
CA VAL A 418 16.49 -13.65 0.95
C VAL A 418 16.09 -12.54 1.91
N ASP A 419 15.56 -11.42 1.42
CA ASP A 419 15.05 -10.36 2.31
C ASP A 419 13.92 -10.89 3.20
N ALA A 420 12.95 -11.62 2.62
CA ALA A 420 11.81 -12.17 3.36
C ALA A 420 12.26 -13.16 4.46
N THR A 421 13.22 -14.01 4.15
CA THR A 421 13.65 -15.10 5.05
C THR A 421 14.82 -14.70 5.94
N LEU A 422 15.99 -14.40 5.34
CA LEU A 422 17.21 -14.17 6.09
C LEU A 422 17.22 -12.85 6.84
N ALA A 423 16.53 -11.81 6.33
CA ALA A 423 16.46 -10.52 7.00
C ALA A 423 15.20 -10.42 7.87
N ASN A 424 14.01 -10.41 7.29
CA ASN A 424 12.79 -10.09 8.02
C ASN A 424 12.33 -11.21 8.96
N LEU A 425 12.20 -12.45 8.46
CA LEU A 425 11.75 -13.57 9.28
C LEU A 425 12.72 -13.87 10.43
N ASN A 426 14.03 -13.95 10.15
CA ASN A 426 15.03 -14.13 11.21
C ASN A 426 14.97 -13.02 12.27
N THR A 427 14.72 -11.77 11.88
CA THR A 427 14.59 -10.67 12.84
C THR A 427 13.37 -10.88 13.73
N MET A 428 12.23 -11.25 13.13
CA MET A 428 10.99 -11.54 13.84
C MET A 428 11.16 -12.69 14.84
N GLU A 429 11.72 -13.83 14.40
CA GLU A 429 11.92 -15.01 15.26
C GLU A 429 12.86 -14.73 16.43
N ASN A 430 14.00 -14.07 16.16
CA ASN A 430 14.97 -13.76 17.20
C ASN A 430 14.39 -12.78 18.23
N TRP A 431 13.65 -11.76 17.77
CA TRP A 431 13.00 -10.81 18.68
C TRP A 431 12.00 -11.52 19.59
N ILE A 432 11.11 -12.34 19.03
CA ILE A 432 10.09 -13.06 19.82
C ILE A 432 10.74 -14.02 20.81
N LYS A 433 11.79 -14.73 20.38
CA LYS A 433 12.57 -15.60 21.26
C LYS A 433 13.15 -14.82 22.45
N ASP A 434 13.78 -13.68 22.19
CA ASP A 434 14.42 -12.87 23.23
C ASP A 434 13.38 -12.20 24.15
N ALA A 435 12.22 -11.82 23.62
CA ALA A 435 11.09 -11.32 24.41
C ALA A 435 10.56 -12.39 25.38
N ARG A 436 10.38 -13.63 24.91
CA ARG A 436 10.01 -14.79 25.75
C ARG A 436 11.03 -15.03 26.87
N GLU A 437 12.33 -14.99 26.55
CA GLU A 437 13.41 -15.14 27.54
C GLU A 437 13.38 -14.00 28.58
N THR A 438 13.16 -12.76 28.13
CA THR A 438 13.07 -11.58 28.98
C THR A 438 11.90 -11.69 29.95
N LYS A 439 10.70 -12.05 29.47
CA LYS A 439 9.50 -12.25 30.31
C LYS A 439 9.74 -13.26 31.43
N VAL A 440 10.39 -14.39 31.12
CA VAL A 440 10.76 -15.41 32.12
C VAL A 440 11.75 -14.87 33.16
N LEU A 441 12.67 -13.99 32.77
CA LEU A 441 13.62 -13.37 33.68
C LEU A 441 12.94 -12.33 34.59
N GLU A 442 12.01 -11.54 34.06
CA GLU A 442 11.22 -10.57 34.82
C GLU A 442 10.36 -11.27 35.89
N GLU A 443 9.66 -12.35 35.56
CA GLU A 443 8.89 -13.14 36.53
C GLU A 443 9.76 -13.68 37.67
N LYS A 444 10.98 -14.15 37.34
CA LYS A 444 11.96 -14.60 38.34
C LYS A 444 12.48 -13.45 39.19
N LEU A 445 12.72 -12.28 38.58
CA LEU A 445 13.15 -11.09 39.29
C LEU A 445 12.07 -10.65 40.29
N THR A 446 10.82 -10.50 39.85
CA THR A 446 9.68 -10.15 40.73
C THR A 446 9.51 -11.16 41.87
N THR A 447 9.65 -12.46 41.58
CA THR A 447 9.60 -13.50 42.61
C THR A 447 10.74 -13.35 43.61
N THR A 448 11.94 -13.05 43.14
CA THR A 448 13.14 -12.86 43.98
C THR A 448 13.01 -11.60 44.84
N GLU A 449 12.53 -10.49 44.28
CA GLU A 449 12.25 -9.24 44.99
C GLU A 449 11.21 -9.45 46.10
N ALA A 450 10.13 -10.18 45.83
CA ALA A 450 9.12 -10.52 46.84
C ALA A 450 9.70 -11.37 48.00
N GLN A 451 10.60 -12.31 47.68
CA GLN A 451 11.29 -13.12 48.69
C GLN A 451 12.27 -12.29 49.53
N LEU A 452 12.97 -11.33 48.92
CA LEU A 452 13.86 -10.41 49.60
C LEU A 452 13.10 -9.50 50.58
N LEU A 453 12.01 -8.87 50.13
CA LEU A 453 11.16 -8.03 50.99
C LEU A 453 10.59 -8.81 52.18
N THR A 454 10.20 -10.07 51.96
CA THR A 454 9.74 -10.95 53.06
C THR A 454 10.86 -11.24 54.05
N SER A 455 12.07 -11.48 53.55
CA SER A 455 13.25 -11.76 54.40
C SER A 455 13.67 -10.53 55.20
N GLU A 456 13.61 -9.35 54.61
CA GLU A 456 13.87 -8.07 55.30
C GLU A 456 12.87 -7.84 56.43
N SER A 457 11.56 -8.01 56.17
CA SER A 457 10.53 -7.92 57.21
C SER A 457 10.73 -8.93 58.35
N GLN A 458 11.17 -10.15 58.04
CA GLN A 458 11.49 -11.16 59.05
C GLN A 458 12.70 -10.74 59.91
N ILE A 459 13.71 -10.11 59.30
CA ILE A 459 14.87 -9.58 60.01
C ILE A 459 14.45 -8.44 60.95
N GLU A 460 13.63 -7.50 60.47
CA GLU A 460 13.11 -6.40 61.29
C GLU A 460 12.30 -6.91 62.50
N GLN A 461 11.43 -7.91 62.30
CA GLN A 461 10.66 -8.51 63.38
C GLN A 461 11.57 -9.18 64.43
N LEU A 462 12.61 -9.91 64.00
CA LEU A 462 13.57 -10.51 64.92
C LEU A 462 14.34 -9.46 65.73
N ILE A 463 14.70 -8.33 65.11
CA ILE A 463 15.32 -7.19 65.81
C ILE A 463 14.35 -6.66 66.88
N GLN A 464 13.09 -6.43 66.54
CA GLN A 464 12.07 -5.98 67.50
C GLN A 464 11.87 -6.97 68.65
N ASP A 465 11.77 -8.28 68.34
CA ASP A 465 11.62 -9.33 69.34
C ASP A 465 12.82 -9.36 70.31
N ILE A 466 14.04 -9.09 69.82
CA ILE A 466 15.24 -8.98 70.64
C ILE A 466 15.20 -7.73 71.53
N GLU A 467 14.77 -6.58 71.01
CA GLU A 467 14.62 -5.34 71.78
C GLU A 467 13.55 -5.47 72.87
N ASP A 468 12.44 -6.14 72.57
CA ASP A 468 11.35 -6.43 73.51
C ASP A 468 11.84 -7.39 74.62
N LEU A 469 12.63 -8.42 74.26
CA LEU A 469 13.27 -9.33 75.21
C LEU A 469 14.26 -8.60 76.13
N ASP A 470 15.10 -7.70 75.59
CA ASP A 470 16.04 -6.91 76.41
C ASP A 470 15.29 -5.99 77.37
N THR A 471 14.20 -5.37 76.91
CA THR A 471 13.33 -4.53 77.74
C THR A 471 12.65 -5.34 78.85
N ALA A 472 12.12 -6.52 78.56
CA ALA A 472 11.51 -7.40 79.56
C ALA A 472 12.52 -7.87 80.62
N ILE A 473 13.74 -8.20 80.21
CA ILE A 473 14.85 -8.56 81.12
C ILE A 473 15.23 -7.38 82.03
N HIS A 474 15.10 -6.13 81.55
CA HIS A 474 15.36 -4.93 82.35
C HIS A 474 14.22 -4.56 83.31
N VAL A 475 12.98 -4.94 83.01
CA VAL A 475 11.81 -4.71 83.88
C VAL A 475 11.68 -5.76 85.00
N GLU A 476 12.15 -7.00 84.78
CA GLU A 476 12.15 -8.08 85.79
C GLU A 476 13.40 -8.11 86.71
N LYS A 477 14.00 -6.96 87.05
CA LYS A 477 14.94 -6.90 88.18
C LYS A 477 14.19 -6.59 89.49
N PRO A 478 13.86 -7.59 90.33
CA PRO A 478 13.71 -7.31 91.75
C PRO A 478 15.09 -6.91 92.29
N GLU A 479 15.11 -5.98 93.24
CA GLU A 479 16.31 -5.67 94.04
C GLU A 479 16.81 -6.96 94.71
N ILE A 480 17.77 -7.64 94.08
CA ILE A 480 18.51 -8.74 94.70
C ILE A 480 19.94 -8.26 94.91
N GLY A 481 20.30 -8.17 96.18
CA GLY A 481 21.57 -7.66 96.66
C GLY A 481 22.78 -8.48 96.19
N ASN A 482 23.87 -7.75 96.01
CA ASN A 482 25.28 -8.12 95.96
C ASN A 482 25.66 -9.61 95.78
N ASN A 483 26.51 -9.82 94.77
CA ASN A 483 27.24 -11.03 94.36
C ASN A 483 26.47 -12.07 93.55
N GLN A 484 26.51 -11.94 92.22
CA GLN A 484 26.90 -13.04 91.31
C GLN A 484 27.19 -12.51 89.89
N LEU A 485 28.14 -13.16 89.23
CA LEU A 485 28.61 -12.87 87.87
C LEU A 485 27.46 -12.84 86.85
N MET A 486 27.43 -11.79 86.02
CA MET A 486 26.59 -11.78 84.81
C MET A 486 27.02 -12.93 83.87
N PRO A 487 26.08 -13.68 83.27
CA PRO A 487 26.45 -14.69 82.30
C PRO A 487 26.87 -14.01 81.00
N SER A 488 28.11 -14.28 80.60
CA SER A 488 28.77 -13.91 79.34
C SER A 488 28.06 -14.40 78.06
N ALA A 489 26.87 -14.98 78.16
CA ALA A 489 26.08 -15.48 77.04
C ALA A 489 25.29 -14.38 76.30
N ILE A 490 24.88 -13.30 76.98
CA ILE A 490 24.03 -12.25 76.38
C ILE A 490 24.84 -11.31 75.48
N ILE A 491 26.06 -10.95 75.91
CA ILE A 491 26.98 -10.12 75.10
C ILE A 491 27.49 -10.90 73.87
N GLY A 492 27.69 -12.22 74.01
CA GLY A 492 28.11 -13.09 72.90
C GLY A 492 27.07 -13.20 71.79
N LEU A 493 25.78 -13.24 72.14
CA LEU A 493 24.69 -13.35 71.16
C LEU A 493 24.48 -12.04 70.40
N GLY A 494 24.54 -10.89 71.08
CA GLY A 494 24.43 -9.56 70.45
C GLY A 494 25.55 -9.27 69.44
N ILE A 495 26.78 -9.73 69.70
CA ILE A 495 27.91 -9.56 68.78
C ILE A 495 27.78 -10.48 67.55
N ILE A 496 27.24 -11.69 67.72
CA ILE A 496 27.02 -12.62 66.61
C ILE A 496 25.88 -12.12 65.70
N ILE A 497 24.80 -11.58 66.28
CA ILE A 497 23.68 -11.03 65.52
C ILE A 497 24.10 -9.76 64.76
N ALA A 498 24.85 -8.85 65.39
CA ALA A 498 25.41 -7.68 64.71
C ALA A 498 26.39 -8.07 63.58
N ALA A 499 27.19 -9.14 63.75
CA ALA A 499 28.09 -9.63 62.72
C ALA A 499 27.34 -10.28 61.54
N VAL A 500 26.24 -10.99 61.79
CA VAL A 500 25.40 -11.58 60.73
C VAL A 500 24.64 -10.49 59.95
N LEU A 501 24.12 -9.47 60.63
CA LEU A 501 23.46 -8.32 60.00
C LEU A 501 24.43 -7.48 59.15
N LEU A 502 25.67 -7.30 59.60
CA LEU A 502 26.72 -6.61 58.82
C LEU A 502 27.17 -7.45 57.60
N LEU A 503 27.25 -8.78 57.72
CA LEU A 503 27.64 -9.67 56.62
C LEU A 503 26.55 -9.85 55.54
N GLN A 504 25.28 -9.63 55.87
CA GLN A 504 24.18 -9.67 54.90
C GLN A 504 23.99 -8.33 54.18
N LYS A 505 24.28 -7.19 54.84
CA LYS A 505 24.16 -5.86 54.22
C LYS A 505 25.21 -5.59 53.13
N ASP A 506 26.38 -6.23 53.19
CA ASP A 506 27.43 -6.14 52.16
C ASP A 506 27.29 -7.20 51.04
N ARG A 507 26.23 -8.03 51.07
CA ARG A 507 25.94 -9.08 50.07
C ARG A 507 24.62 -8.91 49.31
N LEU A 508 23.75 -8.00 49.77
CA LEU A 508 22.67 -7.39 48.99
C LEU A 508 23.26 -6.27 48.13
#